data_AF-A0A946BTS7-F1
#
_entry.id   AF-A0A946BTS7-F1
#
_cell.length_a   1.000
_cell.length_b   1.000
_cell.length_c   1.000
_cell.angle_alpha   90.00
_cell.angle_beta   90.00
_cell.angle_gamma   90.00
#
_symmetry.space_group_name_H-M   'P 1'
#
loop_
_entity.id
_entity.type
_entity.pdbx_description
1 polymer ?
#
loop_
_entity_poly.entity_id
_entity_poly.type
_entity_poly.pdbx_seq_one_letter_code
_entity_poly.pdbx_strand_id
1 'polypeptide(L)' 'MEETGKKFLGIMFECCNIYRRVYINKEGNAYTGRCPKCYAEVKVRVGADGSDTRFFRAR' A
#
# COMPACT_ATOMS: atom_id res chain seq x y z
N MET A 1 13.00 14.22 18.13
CA MET A 1 13.54 13.04 17.44
C MET A 1 12.39 12.40 16.70
N GLU A 2 12.08 12.86 15.49
CA GLU A 2 11.02 12.24 14.70
C GLU A 2 11.64 11.12 13.87
N GLU A 3 11.47 9.90 14.36
CA GLU A 3 11.66 8.67 13.60
C GLU A 3 10.67 8.62 12.44
N THR A 4 10.94 9.36 11.36
CA THR A 4 10.12 9.28 10.14
C THR A 4 10.44 7.98 9.41
N GLY A 5 10.06 6.85 10.00
CA GLY A 5 9.98 5.57 9.32
C GLY A 5 9.14 5.74 8.05
N LYS A 6 9.61 5.17 6.93
CA LYS A 6 8.92 5.31 5.63
C LYS A 6 7.46 4.90 5.78
N LYS A 7 6.54 5.81 5.44
CA LYS A 7 5.08 5.56 5.46
C LYS A 7 4.78 4.32 4.62
N PHE A 8 4.10 3.36 5.22
CA PHE A 8 3.70 2.11 4.57
C PHE A 8 2.21 1.85 4.76
N LEU A 9 1.62 1.14 3.79
CA LEU A 9 0.31 0.53 3.90
C LEU A 9 0.45 -0.99 3.89
N GLY A 10 -0.32 -1.67 4.72
CA GLY A 10 -0.46 -3.13 4.68
C GLY A 10 -1.53 -3.51 3.67
N ILE A 11 -1.16 -4.28 2.63
CA ILE A 11 -2.12 -4.80 1.65
C ILE A 11 -2.18 -6.31 1.78
N MET A 12 -3.38 -6.83 2.03
CA MET A 12 -3.67 -8.25 1.86
C MET A 12 -4.08 -8.50 0.41
N PHE A 13 -3.23 -9.17 -0.35
CA PHE A 13 -3.56 -9.58 -1.71
C PHE A 13 -4.39 -10.85 -1.65
N GLU A 14 -5.68 -10.73 -1.96
CA GLU A 14 -6.63 -11.85 -1.97
C GLU A 14 -6.35 -12.80 -3.16
N CYS A 15 -5.71 -12.33 -4.26
CA CYS A 15 -5.30 -13.18 -5.41
C CYS A 15 -4.46 -14.41 -4.99
N CYS A 16 -3.65 -14.25 -3.94
CA CYS A 16 -2.65 -15.24 -3.51
C CYS A 16 -2.64 -15.44 -2.00
N ASN A 17 -3.64 -14.87 -1.31
CA ASN A 17 -3.78 -14.83 0.14
C ASN A 17 -2.47 -14.42 0.86
N ILE A 18 -1.84 -13.33 0.38
CA ILE A 18 -0.53 -12.89 0.88
C ILE A 18 -0.57 -11.45 1.38
N TYR A 19 -0.07 -11.24 2.58
CA TYR A 19 0.11 -9.91 3.15
C TYR A 19 1.44 -9.31 2.71
N ARG A 20 1.42 -8.07 2.23
CA ARG A 20 2.63 -7.33 1.88
C ARG A 20 2.49 -5.85 2.27
N ARG A 21 3.58 -5.27 2.73
CA ARG A 21 3.71 -3.82 2.93
C ARG A 21 4.05 -3.14 1.60
N VAL A 22 3.25 -2.14 1.24
CA VAL A 22 3.49 -1.26 0.09
C VAL A 22 3.88 0.11 0.60
N TYR A 23 4.74 0.80 -0.14
CA TYR A 23 5.28 2.10 0.27
C TYR A 23 4.74 3.19 -0.64
N ILE A 24 4.77 4.41 -0.12
CA ILE A 24 4.41 5.59 -0.91
C ILE A 24 5.42 5.81 -2.03
N ASN A 25 4.95 6.25 -3.18
CA ASN A 25 5.81 6.64 -4.29
C ASN A 25 6.59 7.93 -3.96
N LYS A 26 7.59 8.24 -4.79
CA LYS A 26 8.42 9.44 -4.62
C LYS A 26 7.61 10.74 -4.67
N GLU A 27 6.52 10.74 -5.43
CA GLU A 27 5.63 11.91 -5.59
C GLU A 27 4.71 12.12 -4.37
N GLY A 28 4.57 11.13 -3.49
CA GLY A 28 3.69 11.23 -2.32
C GLY A 28 2.19 11.15 -2.64
N ASN A 29 1.81 10.83 -3.89
CA ASN A 29 0.42 10.86 -4.35
C ASN A 29 -0.24 9.46 -4.38
N ALA A 30 0.54 8.39 -4.24
CA ALA A 30 0.02 7.03 -4.24
C ALA A 30 0.96 6.04 -3.55
N TYR A 31 0.38 5.04 -2.90
CA TYR A 31 1.08 3.83 -2.51
C TYR A 31 0.98 2.80 -3.61
N THR A 32 2.12 2.31 -4.08
CA THR A 32 2.19 1.33 -5.16
C THR A 32 2.87 0.05 -4.69
N GLY A 33 2.37 -1.07 -5.19
CA GLY A 33 2.94 -2.37 -4.90
C GLY A 33 2.47 -3.43 -5.87
N ARG A 34 3.02 -4.64 -5.71
CA ARG A 34 2.62 -5.79 -6.51
C ARG A 34 2.53 -7.03 -5.63
N CYS A 35 1.68 -7.98 -5.99
CA CYS A 35 1.72 -9.31 -5.38
C CYS A 35 3.05 -9.99 -5.76
N PRO A 36 3.78 -10.59 -4.82
CA PRO A 36 5.04 -11.28 -5.15
C PRO A 36 4.82 -12.64 -5.85
N LYS A 37 3.59 -13.16 -5.89
CA LYS A 37 3.24 -14.43 -6.57
C LYS A 37 2.59 -14.19 -7.93
N CYS A 38 1.47 -13.46 -7.94
CA CYS A 38 0.67 -13.24 -9.15
C CYS A 38 1.10 -11.97 -9.94
N TYR A 39 2.02 -11.17 -9.39
CA TYR A 39 2.43 -9.86 -9.92
C TYR A 39 1.30 -8.82 -10.09
N ALA A 40 0.09 -9.10 -9.58
CA ALA A 40 -1.03 -8.16 -9.61
C ALA A 40 -0.62 -6.82 -8.99
N GLU A 41 -0.90 -5.75 -9.72
CA GLU A 41 -0.52 -4.40 -9.34
C GLU A 41 -1.59 -3.79 -8.44
N VAL A 42 -1.17 -3.10 -7.38
CA VAL A 42 -2.05 -2.31 -6.52
C VAL A 42 -1.56 -0.87 -6.51
N LYS A 43 -2.51 0.07 -6.67
CA LYS A 43 -2.28 1.51 -6.58
C LYS A 43 -3.35 2.13 -5.69
N VAL A 44 -2.96 2.52 -4.48
CA VAL A 44 -3.82 3.24 -3.55
C VAL A 44 -3.47 4.73 -3.66
N ARG A 45 -4.41 5.55 -4.14
CA ARG A 45 -4.19 7.00 -4.28
C ARG A 45 -4.31 7.68 -2.92
N VAL A 46 -3.52 8.72 -2.71
CA VAL A 46 -3.61 9.62 -1.55
C VAL A 46 -4.39 10.85 -1.98
N GLY A 47 -5.57 11.07 -1.41
CA GLY A 47 -6.45 12.20 -1.69
C GLY A 47 -6.86 12.93 -0.42
N ALA A 48 -7.50 14.09 -0.58
CA ALA A 48 -7.99 14.90 0.54
C ALA A 48 -9.02 14.15 1.39
N ASP A 49 -9.91 13.40 0.74
CA ASP A 49 -10.89 12.49 1.38
C ASP A 49 -10.29 11.13 1.74
N GLY A 50 -8.99 11.10 2.03
CA GLY A 50 -8.30 9.88 2.45
C GLY A 50 -8.81 9.35 3.79
N SER A 51 -8.51 8.09 4.08
CA SER A 51 -8.78 7.49 5.39
C SER A 51 -7.48 7.30 6.16
N ASP A 52 -7.55 7.33 7.49
CA ASP A 52 -6.46 6.93 8.39
C ASP A 52 -6.20 5.41 8.37
N THR A 53 -7.06 4.64 7.72
CA THR A 53 -6.92 3.19 7.54
C THR A 53 -5.59 2.84 6.87
N ARG A 54 -4.78 2.02 7.56
CA ARG A 54 -3.47 1.58 7.04
C ARG A 54 -3.47 0.19 6.43
N PHE A 55 -4.57 -0.56 6.57
CA PHE A 55 -4.70 -1.94 6.13
C PHE A 55 -5.81 -2.06 5.10
N PHE A 56 -5.47 -2.50 3.88
CA PHE A 56 -6.42 -2.70 2.80
C PHE A 56 -6.35 -4.12 2.28
N ARG A 57 -7.42 -4.54 1.59
CA ARG A 57 -7.48 -5.82 0.88
C ARG A 57 -7.59 -5.53 -0.61
N ALA A 58 -6.76 -6.19 -1.40
CA ALA A 58 -6.73 -6.09 -2.85
C ALA A 58 -7.22 -7.43 -3.44
N ARG A 59 -8.43 -7.40 -4.00
CA ARG A 59 -9.07 -8.51 -4.71
C ARG A 59 -8.72 -8.51 -6.18
#